data_AF-A0A2R6JLM4-F1
#
_entry.id   AF-A0A2R6JLM4-F1
#
_cell.length_a   1.000
_cell.length_b   1.000
_cell.length_c   1.000
_cell.angle_alpha   90.00
_cell.angle_beta   90.00
_cell.angle_gamma   90.00
#
_symmetry.space_group_name_H-M   'P 1'
#
loop_
_entity.id
_entity.type
_entity.pdbx_description
1 polymer ?
#
loop_
_entity_poly.entity_id
_entity_poly.type
_entity_poly.pdbx_seq_one_letter_code
_entity_poly.pdbx_strand_id
1 'polypeptide(L)'
;MLRRIAGVAGLGGVAGCVAPTTNDPPVRERSVAELGLPPDVCEEDVSGDPGIYAVVDPAFEGDWSGLAIPDRYDALTDDVGVVGLERDGRARAYPLPVLWHHEIVNDDFGGPTMVTYCPLCRSGVVADRRVAGRTRDFLVSGLLWTPPRLQTRIREDDGTVFGADRSGEAEVRNQGNLVTYDRDTRSYWSQLLAEAICGPLQGAELRIRPSTVATWGEWRADHPDTEVLLPPPHSGTVAPR
;
A
#
# COMPACT_ATOMS: atom_id res chain seq x y z
N MET A 1 20.41 68.15 48.78
CA MET A 1 19.21 67.43 49.23
C MET A 1 19.21 66.05 48.58
N LEU A 2 19.05 65.00 49.37
CA LEU A 2 18.99 63.58 49.00
C LEU A 2 17.87 63.26 47.99
N ARG A 3 18.08 62.25 47.13
CA ARG A 3 17.39 60.95 47.25
C ARG A 3 17.97 59.88 46.29
N ARG A 4 18.35 58.74 46.89
CA ARG A 4 18.56 57.42 46.26
C ARG A 4 17.21 56.81 45.90
N ILE A 5 17.14 56.03 44.81
CA ILE A 5 16.43 54.73 44.75
C ILE A 5 17.23 53.79 43.82
N ALA A 6 17.40 52.54 44.26
CA ALA A 6 18.09 51.43 43.61
C ALA A 6 17.10 50.47 42.93
N GLY A 7 17.60 49.64 42.01
CA GLY A 7 16.95 48.43 41.46
C GLY A 7 17.28 48.24 39.98
N VAL A 8 17.53 47.06 39.41
CA VAL A 8 17.66 45.66 39.85
C VAL A 8 18.53 44.97 38.79
N ALA A 9 19.36 44.01 39.19
CA ALA A 9 20.16 43.17 38.32
C ALA A 9 19.30 42.14 37.55
N GLY A 10 19.61 41.92 36.28
CA GLY A 10 19.07 40.81 35.47
C GLY A 10 20.17 40.26 34.56
N LEU A 11 20.77 39.15 34.99
CA LEU A 11 21.72 38.36 34.22
C LEU A 11 21.01 37.66 33.07
N GLY A 12 21.24 38.11 31.84
CA GLY A 12 20.84 37.40 30.62
C GLY A 12 22.02 36.62 30.06
N GLY A 13 22.29 35.44 30.61
CA GLY A 13 23.22 34.47 30.00
C GLY A 13 22.57 33.87 28.77
N VAL A 14 23.06 34.24 27.58
CA VAL A 14 22.77 33.51 26.34
C VAL A 14 23.36 32.10 26.46
N ALA A 15 22.49 31.10 26.59
CA ALA A 15 22.88 29.70 26.44
C ALA A 15 23.38 29.51 25.00
N GLY A 16 24.71 29.42 24.85
CA GLY A 16 25.35 29.11 23.58
C GLY A 16 24.90 27.73 23.10
N CYS A 17 24.47 27.65 21.84
CA CYS A 17 24.37 26.38 21.15
C CYS A 17 25.76 25.71 21.19
N VAL A 18 25.86 24.59 21.89
CA VAL A 18 27.08 23.78 21.89
C VAL A 18 27.19 23.18 20.48
N ALA A 19 28.22 23.58 19.74
CA ALA A 19 28.53 22.95 18.47
C ALA A 19 28.90 21.48 18.72
N PRO A 20 28.39 20.52 17.92
CA PRO A 20 28.74 19.11 18.07
C PRO A 20 30.25 18.95 17.95
N THR A 21 30.84 18.19 18.87
CA THR A 21 32.28 17.95 18.87
C THR A 21 32.63 16.91 17.81
N THR A 22 33.81 17.00 17.22
CA THR A 22 34.28 16.10 16.15
C THR A 22 34.50 14.63 16.59
N ASN A 23 34.07 14.27 17.80
CA ASN A 23 34.17 12.95 18.41
C ASN A 23 32.79 12.30 18.67
N ASP A 24 31.69 12.95 18.30
CA ASP A 24 30.40 12.25 18.29
C ASP A 24 30.46 11.12 17.24
N PRO A 25 30.11 9.87 17.60
CA PRO A 25 30.02 8.81 16.62
C PRO A 25 29.06 9.24 15.52
N PRO A 26 29.33 8.92 14.24
CA PRO A 26 28.44 9.31 13.16
C PRO A 26 27.04 8.80 13.46
N VAL A 27 26.06 9.70 13.45
CA VAL A 27 24.65 9.34 13.58
C VAL A 27 24.33 8.47 12.38
N ARG A 28 24.11 7.17 12.61
CA ARG A 28 23.65 6.27 11.56
C ARG A 28 22.23 6.69 11.20
N GLU A 29 22.02 7.14 9.97
CA GLU A 29 20.68 7.36 9.45
C GLU A 29 19.90 6.03 9.53
N ARG A 30 18.76 6.07 10.21
CA ARG A 30 17.87 4.90 10.33
C ARG A 30 17.17 4.68 9.00
N SER A 31 17.10 3.43 8.58
CA SER A 31 16.30 3.03 7.43
C SER A 31 14.80 3.28 7.66
N VAL A 32 14.03 3.34 6.57
CA VAL A 32 12.56 3.46 6.64
C VAL A 32 11.96 2.33 7.48
N ALA A 33 12.41 1.08 7.29
CA ALA A 33 11.99 -0.07 8.09
C ALA A 33 12.19 0.14 9.60
N GLU A 34 13.40 0.58 10.00
CA GLU A 34 13.73 0.85 11.39
C GLU A 34 12.88 1.98 11.98
N LEU A 35 12.37 2.91 11.17
CA LEU A 35 11.53 4.03 11.62
C LEU A 35 10.05 3.65 11.81
N GLY A 36 9.60 2.55 11.20
CA GLY A 36 8.23 2.05 11.40
C GLY A 36 8.12 1.03 12.53
N LEU A 37 6.97 0.36 12.59
CA LEU A 37 6.64 -0.59 13.66
C LEU A 37 6.05 -1.90 13.12
N PRO A 38 6.57 -3.08 13.52
CA PRO A 38 7.73 -3.24 14.40
C PRO A 38 9.04 -2.92 13.64
N PRO A 39 10.10 -2.42 14.32
CA PRO A 39 11.31 -1.93 13.65
C PRO A 39 12.20 -3.07 13.10
N ASP A 40 11.96 -4.29 13.54
CA ASP A 40 12.66 -5.54 13.21
C ASP A 40 11.94 -6.36 12.13
N VAL A 41 10.98 -5.78 11.40
CA VAL A 41 10.25 -6.45 10.30
C VAL A 41 11.17 -7.11 9.26
N CYS A 42 12.40 -6.62 9.08
CA CYS A 42 13.37 -7.20 8.15
C CYS A 42 14.02 -8.50 8.64
N GLU A 43 13.85 -8.85 9.91
CA GLU A 43 14.35 -10.08 10.53
C GLU A 43 13.29 -11.19 10.51
N GLU A 44 12.04 -10.84 10.24
CA GLU A 44 10.91 -11.77 10.18
C GLU A 44 10.88 -12.54 8.86
N ASP A 45 10.51 -13.82 8.95
CA ASP A 45 10.25 -14.64 7.76
C ASP A 45 8.84 -14.39 7.22
N VAL A 46 8.64 -14.66 5.93
CA VAL A 46 7.30 -14.76 5.36
C VAL A 46 6.53 -15.83 6.14
N SER A 47 5.34 -15.46 6.64
CA SER A 47 4.46 -16.39 7.34
C SER A 47 4.21 -17.61 6.46
N GLY A 48 4.42 -18.81 7.00
CA GLY A 48 4.52 -20.04 6.21
C GLY A 48 3.40 -20.22 5.17
N ASP A 49 2.16 -20.38 5.63
CA ASP A 49 0.97 -20.32 4.76
C ASP A 49 -0.09 -19.43 5.42
N PRO A 50 -0.20 -18.15 5.02
CA PRO A 50 -1.20 -17.25 5.58
C PRO A 50 -2.62 -17.56 5.07
N GLY A 51 -2.79 -18.49 4.13
CA GLY A 51 -4.07 -18.76 3.47
C GLY A 51 -4.53 -17.65 2.51
N ILE A 52 -3.65 -16.69 2.23
CA ILE A 52 -3.90 -15.54 1.35
C ILE A 52 -2.96 -15.65 0.16
N TYR A 53 -3.54 -15.93 -1.00
CA TYR A 53 -2.80 -16.25 -2.22
C TYR A 53 -3.00 -15.16 -3.24
N ALA A 54 -1.91 -14.52 -3.68
CA ALA A 54 -1.99 -13.48 -4.69
C ALA A 54 -2.52 -14.05 -6.00
N VAL A 55 -3.35 -13.27 -6.70
CA VAL A 55 -3.75 -13.56 -8.08
C VAL A 55 -2.59 -13.20 -8.99
N VAL A 56 -2.13 -14.14 -9.81
CA VAL A 56 -0.99 -13.95 -10.74
C VAL A 56 -1.34 -14.24 -12.19
N ASP A 57 -2.49 -14.85 -12.42
CA ASP A 57 -3.06 -15.09 -13.74
C ASP A 57 -4.53 -14.66 -13.73
N PRO A 58 -4.78 -13.34 -13.76
CA PRO A 58 -6.13 -12.81 -13.61
C PRO A 58 -6.96 -13.00 -14.89
N ALA A 59 -8.17 -13.52 -14.73
CA ALA A 59 -9.18 -13.61 -15.77
C ALA A 59 -10.24 -12.51 -15.58
N PHE A 60 -10.82 -12.03 -16.68
CA PHE A 60 -11.79 -10.93 -16.67
C PHE A 60 -12.95 -11.21 -17.63
N GLU A 61 -14.13 -10.70 -17.28
CA GLU A 61 -15.36 -10.71 -18.11
C GLU A 61 -16.14 -9.41 -17.89
N GLY A 62 -17.24 -9.19 -18.61
CA GLY A 62 -18.09 -7.99 -18.40
C GLY A 62 -18.88 -8.00 -17.08
N ASP A 63 -19.23 -9.18 -16.58
CA ASP A 63 -19.85 -9.39 -15.27
C ASP A 63 -19.58 -10.83 -14.76
N TRP A 64 -20.24 -11.22 -13.67
CA TRP A 64 -20.16 -12.60 -13.15
C TRP A 64 -21.38 -13.46 -13.53
N SER A 65 -22.28 -12.94 -14.37
CA SER A 65 -23.55 -13.58 -14.68
C SER A 65 -23.32 -14.89 -15.45
N GLY A 66 -23.94 -15.98 -14.97
CA GLY A 66 -23.81 -17.29 -15.60
C GLY A 66 -22.49 -18.02 -15.31
N LEU A 67 -21.60 -17.44 -14.51
CA LEU A 67 -20.40 -18.11 -14.02
C LEU A 67 -20.67 -18.85 -12.71
N ALA A 68 -20.01 -20.00 -12.53
CA ALA A 68 -19.96 -20.67 -11.23
C ALA A 68 -18.94 -19.95 -10.35
N ILE A 69 -19.43 -19.08 -9.45
CA ILE A 69 -18.62 -18.37 -8.47
C ILE A 69 -18.71 -19.09 -7.12
N PRO A 70 -17.58 -19.43 -6.47
CA PRO A 70 -17.62 -20.07 -5.14
C PRO A 70 -18.28 -19.18 -4.08
N ASP A 71 -19.08 -19.79 -3.20
CA ASP A 71 -19.87 -19.09 -2.14
C ASP A 71 -19.05 -18.23 -1.17
N ARG A 72 -17.73 -18.42 -1.12
CA ARG A 72 -16.84 -17.58 -0.31
C ARG A 72 -16.74 -16.14 -0.83
N TYR A 73 -17.06 -15.89 -2.09
CA TYR A 73 -17.05 -14.55 -2.68
C TYR A 73 -18.47 -14.00 -2.68
N ASP A 74 -18.67 -12.84 -2.05
CA ASP A 74 -19.94 -12.12 -2.11
C ASP A 74 -20.33 -11.87 -3.58
N ALA A 75 -21.62 -11.99 -3.91
CA ALA A 75 -22.13 -11.74 -5.26
C ALA A 75 -21.81 -10.30 -5.71
N LEU A 76 -21.51 -10.13 -7.01
CA LEU A 76 -21.17 -8.83 -7.58
C LEU A 76 -22.43 -7.99 -7.87
N THR A 77 -23.07 -7.53 -6.81
CA THR A 77 -24.21 -6.60 -6.87
C THR A 77 -23.75 -5.15 -7.08
N ASP A 78 -24.67 -4.26 -7.45
CA ASP A 78 -24.34 -2.87 -7.80
C ASP A 78 -23.73 -2.07 -6.64
N ASP A 79 -23.97 -2.46 -5.38
CA ASP A 79 -23.42 -1.84 -4.17
C ASP A 79 -22.02 -2.37 -3.78
N VAL A 80 -21.50 -3.39 -4.48
CA VAL A 80 -20.16 -3.92 -4.19
C VAL A 80 -19.10 -2.88 -4.54
N GLY A 81 -18.23 -2.56 -3.57
CA GLY A 81 -17.07 -1.72 -3.84
C GLY A 81 -16.09 -2.37 -4.82
N VAL A 82 -15.57 -1.58 -5.75
CA VAL A 82 -14.55 -1.96 -6.72
C VAL A 82 -13.41 -0.93 -6.72
N VAL A 83 -12.20 -1.41 -7.00
CA VAL A 83 -11.10 -0.55 -7.44
C VAL A 83 -11.16 -0.52 -8.96
N GLY A 84 -11.37 0.66 -9.54
CA GLY A 84 -11.44 0.88 -10.98
C GLY A 84 -10.17 1.51 -11.53
N LEU A 85 -9.72 1.04 -12.70
CA LEU A 85 -8.58 1.56 -13.43
C LEU A 85 -9.04 1.92 -14.84
N GLU A 86 -8.69 3.13 -15.29
CA GLU A 86 -8.86 3.55 -16.68
C GLU A 86 -7.49 3.76 -17.34
N ARG A 87 -7.34 3.25 -18.56
CA ARG A 87 -6.13 3.41 -19.34
C ARG A 87 -6.35 3.24 -20.83
N ASP A 88 -5.81 4.17 -21.61
CA ASP A 88 -5.81 4.10 -23.08
C ASP A 88 -7.24 3.84 -23.64
N GLY A 89 -8.26 4.44 -23.00
CA GLY A 89 -9.67 4.30 -23.35
C GLY A 89 -10.32 2.98 -22.92
N ARG A 90 -9.61 2.12 -22.18
CA ARG A 90 -10.14 0.88 -21.59
C ARG A 90 -10.34 1.05 -20.09
N ALA A 91 -11.27 0.28 -19.54
CA ALA A 91 -11.55 0.24 -18.11
C ALA A 91 -11.46 -1.18 -17.55
N ARG A 92 -11.03 -1.29 -16.31
CA ARG A 92 -10.96 -2.56 -15.56
C ARG A 92 -11.35 -2.36 -14.11
N ALA A 93 -12.12 -3.29 -13.56
CA ALA A 93 -12.58 -3.29 -12.19
C ALA A 93 -12.03 -4.49 -11.40
N TYR A 94 -11.64 -4.24 -10.15
CA TYR A 94 -11.14 -5.24 -9.21
C TYR A 94 -12.06 -5.23 -7.97
N PRO A 95 -12.99 -6.20 -7.86
CA PRO A 95 -13.96 -6.20 -6.77
C PRO A 95 -13.32 -6.39 -5.41
N LEU A 96 -13.74 -5.59 -4.42
CA LEU A 96 -13.27 -5.72 -3.04
C LEU A 96 -13.49 -7.12 -2.45
N PRO A 97 -14.58 -7.87 -2.75
CA PRO A 97 -14.70 -9.25 -2.27
C PRO A 97 -13.57 -10.18 -2.74
N VAL A 98 -13.02 -9.96 -3.94
CA VAL A 98 -11.86 -10.73 -4.41
C VAL A 98 -10.60 -10.24 -3.73
N LEU A 99 -10.38 -8.91 -3.69
CA LEU A 99 -9.22 -8.31 -3.06
C LEU A 99 -9.14 -8.60 -1.55
N TRP A 100 -10.27 -8.75 -0.86
CA TRP A 100 -10.32 -9.12 0.55
C TRP A 100 -9.69 -10.50 0.82
N HIS A 101 -9.82 -11.43 -0.13
CA HIS A 101 -9.30 -12.79 0.02
C HIS A 101 -7.89 -12.99 -0.51
N HIS A 102 -7.44 -12.13 -1.41
CA HIS A 102 -6.22 -12.33 -2.17
C HIS A 102 -5.19 -11.22 -1.97
N GLU A 103 -5.63 -10.04 -1.53
CA GLU A 103 -4.87 -8.82 -1.17
C GLU A 103 -3.96 -8.24 -2.25
N ILE A 104 -3.61 -9.01 -3.28
CA ILE A 104 -2.72 -8.66 -4.37
C ILE A 104 -3.23 -9.31 -5.66
N VAL A 105 -3.30 -8.52 -6.72
CA VAL A 105 -3.49 -8.97 -8.11
C VAL A 105 -2.31 -8.46 -8.93
N ASN A 106 -1.55 -9.38 -9.51
CA ASN A 106 -0.51 -9.09 -10.49
C ASN A 106 -1.13 -9.20 -11.89
N ASP A 107 -1.35 -8.05 -12.50
CA ASP A 107 -2.04 -7.90 -13.78
C ASP A 107 -1.11 -7.30 -14.85
N ASP A 108 -1.60 -7.22 -16.09
CA ASP A 108 -0.98 -6.58 -17.24
C ASP A 108 -1.94 -5.60 -17.96
N PHE A 109 -2.58 -4.71 -17.21
CA PHE A 109 -3.52 -3.72 -17.74
C PHE A 109 -2.78 -2.49 -18.34
N GLY A 110 -2.56 -2.55 -19.66
CA GLY A 110 -1.71 -1.60 -20.40
C GLY A 110 -0.23 -1.68 -19.97
N GLY A 111 0.15 -2.73 -19.25
CA GLY A 111 1.47 -2.92 -18.67
C GLY A 111 1.38 -3.57 -17.28
N PRO A 112 2.50 -4.09 -16.76
CA PRO A 112 2.60 -4.73 -15.46
C PRO A 112 2.04 -3.84 -14.36
N THR A 113 0.93 -4.28 -13.78
CA THR A 113 0.18 -3.54 -12.77
C THR A 113 0.00 -4.42 -11.55
N MET A 114 0.27 -3.88 -10.38
CA MET A 114 -0.09 -4.48 -9.10
C MET A 114 -1.28 -3.71 -8.55
N VAL A 115 -2.35 -4.41 -8.21
CA VAL A 115 -3.43 -3.89 -7.38
C VAL A 115 -3.32 -4.56 -6.03
N THR A 116 -3.20 -3.79 -4.96
CA THR A 116 -3.13 -4.35 -3.60
C THR A 116 -4.07 -3.63 -2.64
N TYR A 117 -4.63 -4.39 -1.71
CA TYR A 117 -5.61 -3.92 -0.74
C TYR A 117 -5.44 -4.68 0.57
N CYS A 118 -5.29 -3.96 1.68
CA CYS A 118 -5.28 -4.53 3.03
C CYS A 118 -6.73 -4.48 3.59
N PRO A 119 -7.42 -5.62 3.79
CA PRO A 119 -8.79 -5.62 4.30
C PRO A 119 -8.92 -5.12 5.74
N LEU A 120 -7.88 -5.32 6.57
CA LEU A 120 -7.85 -4.82 7.95
C LEU A 120 -7.70 -3.29 8.00
N CYS A 121 -6.94 -2.76 7.05
CA CYS A 121 -6.57 -1.36 6.95
C CYS A 121 -7.54 -0.57 6.07
N ARG A 122 -8.36 -1.24 5.25
CA ARG A 122 -9.26 -0.60 4.29
C ARG A 122 -8.53 0.39 3.39
N SER A 123 -7.31 0.04 2.99
CA SER A 123 -6.47 0.89 2.15
C SER A 123 -5.70 0.06 1.15
N GLY A 124 -5.34 0.69 0.04
CA GLY A 124 -4.71 0.01 -1.08
C GLY A 124 -3.93 0.96 -1.96
N VAL A 125 -3.22 0.34 -2.90
CA VAL A 125 -2.36 1.02 -3.88
C VAL A 125 -2.48 0.29 -5.20
N VAL A 126 -2.50 1.05 -6.30
CA VAL A 126 -2.27 0.53 -7.65
C VAL A 126 -0.92 1.05 -8.14
N ALA A 127 -0.04 0.16 -8.59
CA ALA A 127 1.31 0.54 -9.01
C ALA A 127 1.79 -0.20 -10.26
N ASP A 128 2.69 0.42 -11.02
CA ASP A 128 3.48 -0.27 -12.04
C ASP A 128 4.49 -1.17 -11.32
N ARG A 129 4.40 -2.49 -11.57
CA ARG A 129 5.24 -3.50 -10.90
C ARG A 129 6.59 -3.70 -11.59
N ARG A 130 7.05 -2.76 -12.43
CA ARG A 130 8.40 -2.77 -12.98
C ARG A 130 9.38 -2.08 -12.02
N VAL A 131 10.40 -2.83 -11.61
CA VAL A 131 11.51 -2.32 -10.78
C VAL A 131 12.83 -2.64 -11.47
N ALA A 132 13.64 -1.60 -11.72
CA ALA A 132 14.90 -1.70 -12.46
C ALA A 132 14.74 -2.43 -13.82
N GLY A 133 13.72 -2.05 -14.58
CA GLY A 133 13.45 -2.58 -15.92
C GLY A 133 12.87 -4.01 -15.96
N ARG A 134 12.66 -4.65 -14.80
CA ARG A 134 12.08 -5.99 -14.71
C ARG A 134 10.70 -5.95 -14.09
N THR A 135 9.77 -6.65 -14.71
CA THR A 135 8.45 -6.95 -14.14
C THR A 135 8.61 -7.85 -12.92
N ARG A 136 7.96 -7.49 -11.80
CA ARG A 136 8.02 -8.21 -10.52
C ARG A 136 6.67 -8.84 -10.19
N ASP A 137 6.70 -10.01 -9.58
CA ASP A 137 5.51 -10.66 -9.03
C ASP A 137 5.50 -10.47 -7.51
N PHE A 138 4.47 -9.79 -7.03
CA PHE A 138 4.28 -9.51 -5.62
C PHE A 138 3.37 -10.54 -4.97
N LEU A 139 3.76 -11.01 -3.80
CA LEU A 139 3.04 -11.98 -2.99
C LEU A 139 2.80 -11.46 -1.57
N VAL A 140 1.89 -12.10 -0.84
CA VAL A 140 1.50 -11.72 0.52
C VAL A 140 2.49 -12.32 1.51
N SER A 141 3.11 -11.50 2.35
CA SER A 141 4.08 -11.99 3.36
C SER A 141 3.40 -12.53 4.63
N GLY A 142 2.17 -12.11 4.91
CA GLY A 142 1.49 -12.33 6.19
C GLY A 142 1.97 -11.42 7.32
N LEU A 143 2.93 -10.52 7.06
CA LEU A 143 3.43 -9.55 8.02
C LEU A 143 2.67 -8.23 7.93
N LEU A 144 2.55 -7.56 9.08
CA LEU A 144 1.99 -6.23 9.20
C LEU A 144 3.06 -5.25 9.71
N TRP A 145 3.11 -4.07 9.11
CA TRP A 145 4.06 -3.03 9.46
C TRP A 145 3.44 -1.64 9.31
N THR A 146 3.69 -0.77 10.28
CA THR A 146 3.17 0.59 10.31
C THR A 146 4.24 1.58 9.84
N PRO A 147 4.05 2.25 8.69
CA PRO A 147 4.97 3.29 8.24
C PRO A 147 4.98 4.53 9.16
N PRO A 148 6.09 5.29 9.18
CA PRO A 148 6.14 6.59 9.82
C PRO A 148 4.99 7.51 9.34
N ARG A 149 4.20 8.05 10.28
CA ARG A 149 3.00 8.85 9.96
C ARG A 149 3.23 10.04 9.02
N LEU A 150 4.41 10.64 9.04
CA LEU A 150 4.71 11.75 8.14
C LEU A 150 4.75 11.27 6.69
N GLN A 151 5.37 10.12 6.42
CA GLN A 151 5.47 9.57 5.08
C GLN A 151 4.10 9.13 4.57
N THR A 152 3.28 8.49 5.41
CA THR A 152 1.94 8.10 5.00
C THR A 152 1.06 9.28 4.65
N ARG A 153 1.09 10.38 5.43
CA ARG A 153 0.34 11.59 5.09
C ARG A 153 0.79 12.20 3.75
N ILE A 154 2.08 12.18 3.45
CA ILE A 154 2.58 12.65 2.14
C ILE A 154 1.98 11.80 1.01
N ARG A 155 1.89 10.48 1.19
CA ARG A 155 1.29 9.55 0.22
C ARG A 155 -0.24 9.67 0.12
N GLU A 156 -0.89 10.09 1.19
CA GLU A 156 -2.33 10.41 1.17
C GLU A 156 -2.57 11.70 0.38
N ASP A 157 -1.80 12.75 0.68
CA ASP A 157 -1.94 14.09 0.08
C ASP A 157 -1.65 14.11 -1.42
N ASP A 158 -0.74 13.26 -1.90
CA ASP A 158 -0.41 13.12 -3.33
C ASP A 158 -1.29 12.10 -4.08
N GLY A 159 -2.27 11.49 -3.38
CA GLY A 159 -3.20 10.52 -3.95
C GLY A 159 -2.57 9.19 -4.33
N THR A 160 -1.38 8.88 -3.81
CA THR A 160 -0.70 7.61 -4.11
C THR A 160 -1.27 6.40 -3.37
N VAL A 161 -1.99 6.66 -2.27
CA VAL A 161 -2.72 5.64 -1.51
C VAL A 161 -4.19 6.01 -1.49
N PHE A 162 -5.06 5.00 -1.62
CA PHE A 162 -6.49 5.18 -1.47
C PHE A 162 -7.01 4.43 -0.24
N GLY A 163 -7.99 5.03 0.45
CA GLY A 163 -8.89 4.31 1.32
C GLY A 163 -10.00 3.66 0.50
N ALA A 164 -10.36 2.43 0.84
CA ALA A 164 -11.49 1.74 0.25
C ALA A 164 -12.15 0.90 1.33
N ASP A 165 -13.41 1.16 1.60
CA ASP A 165 -14.21 0.25 2.40
C ASP A 165 -15.56 -0.05 1.74
N ARG A 166 -16.32 -0.96 2.34
CA ARG A 166 -17.63 -1.37 1.79
C ARG A 166 -18.64 -0.22 1.74
N SER A 167 -18.40 0.89 2.45
CA SER A 167 -19.21 2.11 2.39
C SER A 167 -18.73 3.12 1.34
N GLY A 168 -17.59 2.87 0.68
CA GLY A 168 -16.97 3.83 -0.23
C GLY A 168 -16.26 4.98 0.50
N GLU A 169 -15.99 4.84 1.80
CA GLU A 169 -15.24 5.86 2.55
C GLU A 169 -13.75 5.81 2.16
N ALA A 170 -13.20 6.98 1.83
CA ALA A 170 -11.85 7.12 1.28
C ALA A 170 -10.74 7.30 2.34
N GLU A 171 -11.02 7.05 3.63
CA GLU A 171 -10.01 7.24 4.68
C GLU A 171 -8.92 6.16 4.62
N VAL A 172 -7.67 6.58 4.44
CA VAL A 172 -6.51 5.70 4.54
C VAL A 172 -6.23 5.38 6.00
N ARG A 173 -6.26 4.09 6.38
CA ARG A 173 -5.86 3.67 7.73
C ARG A 173 -4.39 3.25 7.75
N ASN A 174 -3.62 4.01 8.52
CA ASN A 174 -2.21 3.76 8.79
C ASN A 174 -2.01 3.01 10.12
N GLN A 175 -2.42 1.75 10.19
CA GLN A 175 -2.29 0.90 11.39
C GLN A 175 -2.00 -0.54 10.97
N GLY A 176 -0.75 -0.98 11.15
CA GLY A 176 -0.34 -2.36 10.84
C GLY A 176 -0.67 -2.77 9.42
N ASN A 177 -0.07 -2.11 8.42
CA ASN A 177 -0.38 -2.31 7.02
C ASN A 177 0.31 -3.52 6.42
N LEU A 178 -0.30 -4.07 5.37
CA LEU A 178 0.25 -5.22 4.66
C LEU A 178 1.69 -4.95 4.20
N VAL A 179 2.57 -5.89 4.54
CA VAL A 179 3.88 -6.02 3.90
C VAL A 179 3.74 -7.04 2.77
N THR A 180 4.03 -6.60 1.54
CA THR A 180 4.14 -7.51 0.39
C THR A 180 5.60 -7.91 0.20
N TYR A 181 5.86 -8.93 -0.61
CA TYR A 181 7.23 -9.23 -1.01
C TYR A 181 7.36 -9.54 -2.50
N ASP A 182 8.49 -9.16 -3.09
CA ASP A 182 8.86 -9.56 -4.45
C ASP A 182 9.33 -11.02 -4.43
N ARG A 183 8.64 -11.88 -5.17
CA ARG A 183 8.91 -13.32 -5.24
C ARG A 183 10.37 -13.62 -5.61
N ASP A 184 10.96 -12.84 -6.51
CA ASP A 184 12.29 -13.11 -7.06
C ASP A 184 13.41 -12.66 -6.13
N THR A 185 13.30 -11.44 -5.59
CA THR A 185 14.38 -10.86 -4.77
C THR A 185 14.18 -11.08 -3.28
N ARG A 186 13.00 -11.54 -2.86
CA ARG A 186 12.59 -11.66 -1.45
C ARG A 186 12.61 -10.32 -0.70
N SER A 187 12.66 -9.19 -1.42
CA SER A 187 12.58 -7.87 -0.80
C SER A 187 11.19 -7.64 -0.23
N TYR A 188 11.09 -7.07 0.96
CA TYR A 188 9.82 -6.66 1.57
C TYR A 188 9.46 -5.25 1.17
N TRP A 189 8.18 -5.03 0.91
CA TRP A 189 7.65 -3.77 0.41
C TRP A 189 6.48 -3.31 1.27
N SER A 190 6.54 -2.05 1.70
CA SER A 190 5.41 -1.40 2.34
C SER A 190 4.33 -1.15 1.29
N GLN A 191 3.14 -1.70 1.51
CA GLN A 191 1.98 -1.44 0.65
C GLN A 191 1.72 0.07 0.51
N LEU A 192 1.64 0.79 1.64
CA LEU A 192 1.26 2.21 1.63
C LEU A 192 2.35 3.12 1.06
N LEU A 193 3.63 2.82 1.31
CA LEU A 193 4.70 3.66 0.77
C LEU A 193 5.04 3.32 -0.68
N ALA A 194 4.58 2.15 -1.16
CA ALA A 194 4.99 1.56 -2.42
C ALA A 194 6.51 1.50 -2.57
N GLU A 195 7.20 1.22 -1.46
CA GLU A 195 8.66 1.26 -1.34
C GLU A 195 9.17 -0.04 -0.71
N ALA A 196 10.30 -0.54 -1.22
CA ALA A 196 11.02 -1.66 -0.64
C ALA A 196 11.66 -1.24 0.69
N ILE A 197 11.19 -1.82 1.78
CA ILE A 197 11.68 -1.51 3.13
C ILE A 197 12.82 -2.44 3.57
N CYS A 198 12.91 -3.65 3.01
CA CYS A 198 13.96 -4.63 3.34
C CYS A 198 14.44 -5.37 2.08
N GLY A 199 15.65 -5.94 2.16
CA GLY A 199 16.20 -6.85 1.16
C GLY A 199 16.91 -6.17 -0.01
N PRO A 200 17.23 -6.92 -1.08
CA PRO A 200 18.09 -6.44 -2.18
C PRO A 200 17.59 -5.20 -2.92
N LEU A 201 16.30 -4.91 -2.88
CA LEU A 201 15.70 -3.75 -3.53
C LEU A 201 15.44 -2.57 -2.57
N GLN A 202 15.91 -2.61 -1.33
CA GLN A 202 15.63 -1.59 -0.31
C GLN A 202 15.82 -0.15 -0.85
N GLY A 203 14.82 0.71 -0.60
CA GLY A 203 14.74 2.09 -1.07
C GLY A 203 14.23 2.24 -2.51
N ALA A 204 13.99 1.15 -3.24
CA ALA A 204 13.32 1.23 -4.54
C ALA A 204 11.83 1.55 -4.35
N GLU A 205 11.29 2.38 -5.23
CA GLU A 205 9.88 2.77 -5.25
C GLU A 205 9.16 2.19 -6.46
N LEU A 206 7.87 1.87 -6.29
CA LEU A 206 6.96 1.57 -7.39
C LEU A 206 6.29 2.86 -7.86
N ARG A 207 6.13 2.95 -9.18
CA ARG A 207 5.42 4.08 -9.78
C ARG A 207 3.93 3.89 -9.65
N ILE A 208 3.29 4.72 -8.85
CA ILE A 208 1.86 4.66 -8.58
C ILE A 208 1.03 4.99 -9.82
N ARG A 209 -0.12 4.33 -9.92
CA ARG A 209 -1.10 4.52 -10.99
C ARG A 209 -2.37 5.11 -10.38
N PRO A 210 -2.99 6.11 -11.03
CA PRO A 210 -4.31 6.57 -10.62
C PRO A 210 -5.32 5.41 -10.64
N SER A 211 -6.19 5.40 -9.65
CA SER A 211 -7.29 4.45 -9.51
C SER A 211 -8.47 5.14 -8.86
N THR A 212 -9.67 4.62 -9.12
CA THR A 212 -10.92 5.10 -8.54
C THR A 212 -11.46 4.04 -7.60
N VAL A 213 -12.02 4.45 -6.46
CA VAL A 213 -12.83 3.58 -5.62
C VAL A 213 -14.28 4.00 -5.82
N ALA A 214 -15.13 3.05 -6.20
CA ALA A 214 -16.55 3.28 -6.46
C ALA A 214 -17.35 2.02 -6.14
N THR A 215 -18.67 2.12 -6.12
CA THR A 215 -19.51 0.92 -6.21
C THR A 215 -19.50 0.37 -7.64
N TRP A 216 -19.81 -0.92 -7.80
CA TRP A 216 -19.84 -1.58 -9.09
C TRP A 216 -20.89 -0.97 -10.03
N GLY A 217 -22.05 -0.60 -9.49
CA GLY A 217 -23.12 0.06 -10.24
C GLY A 217 -22.68 1.43 -10.78
N GLU A 218 -22.05 2.25 -9.95
CA GLU A 218 -21.50 3.55 -10.36
C GLU A 218 -20.40 3.37 -11.42
N TRP A 219 -19.43 2.50 -11.16
CA TRP A 219 -18.33 2.26 -12.09
C TRP A 219 -18.81 1.79 -13.46
N ARG A 220 -19.76 0.86 -13.52
CA ARG A 220 -20.34 0.37 -14.79
C ARG A 220 -21.15 1.42 -15.52
N ALA A 221 -21.82 2.32 -14.81
CA ALA A 221 -22.59 3.38 -15.43
C ALA A 221 -21.66 4.32 -16.22
N ASP A 222 -20.48 4.62 -15.66
CA ASP A 222 -19.47 5.46 -16.30
C ASP A 222 -18.59 4.69 -17.30
N HIS A 223 -18.42 3.38 -17.10
CA HIS A 223 -17.56 2.49 -17.91
C HIS A 223 -18.31 1.22 -18.36
N PRO A 224 -19.27 1.31 -19.32
CA PRO A 224 -20.12 0.18 -19.69
C PRO A 224 -19.37 -0.98 -20.36
N ASP A 225 -18.20 -0.71 -20.96
CA ASP A 225 -17.33 -1.70 -21.61
C ASP A 225 -16.21 -2.21 -20.66
N THR A 226 -16.30 -1.92 -19.36
CA THR A 226 -15.29 -2.35 -18.38
C THR A 226 -15.23 -3.88 -18.29
N GLU A 227 -14.02 -4.40 -18.10
CA GLU A 227 -13.81 -5.79 -17.72
C GLU A 227 -13.69 -5.87 -16.18
N VAL A 228 -14.30 -6.86 -15.53
CA VAL A 228 -14.22 -7.09 -14.09
C VAL A 228 -13.49 -8.39 -13.77
N LEU A 229 -12.62 -8.33 -12.76
CA LEU A 229 -11.83 -9.48 -12.32
C LEU A 229 -12.77 -10.62 -11.88
N LEU A 230 -12.47 -11.82 -12.36
CA LEU A 230 -13.11 -13.05 -11.89
C LEU A 230 -12.36 -13.62 -10.68
N PRO A 231 -13.06 -14.10 -9.65
CA PRO A 231 -12.41 -14.79 -8.55
C PRO A 231 -11.88 -16.16 -8.99
N PRO A 232 -10.91 -16.74 -8.26
CA PRO A 232 -10.57 -18.15 -8.39
C PRO A 232 -11.81 -19.07 -8.27
N PRO A 233 -11.86 -20.19 -9.01
CA PRO A 233 -10.76 -20.76 -9.80
C PRO A 233 -10.60 -20.18 -11.22
N HIS A 234 -11.42 -19.20 -11.63
CA HIS A 234 -11.29 -18.59 -12.96
C HIS A 234 -9.98 -17.83 -13.12
N SER A 235 -9.58 -17.11 -12.07
CA SER A 235 -8.23 -16.54 -11.95
C SER A 235 -7.27 -17.49 -11.24
N GLY A 236 -6.03 -17.57 -11.72
CA GLY A 236 -4.96 -18.36 -11.11
C GLY A 236 -4.27 -17.65 -9.94
N THR A 237 -4.02 -18.39 -8.87
CA THR A 237 -3.34 -17.88 -7.65
C THR A 237 -2.06 -18.64 -7.34
N VAL A 238 -1.17 -18.01 -6.57
CA VAL A 238 0.06 -18.63 -6.07
C VAL A 238 0.16 -18.42 -4.57
N ALA A 239 0.42 -19.51 -3.85
CA ALA A 239 0.74 -19.48 -2.43
C ALA A 239 2.15 -18.92 -2.18
N PRO A 240 2.37 -18.23 -1.06
CA PRO A 240 3.72 -17.93 -0.58
C PRO A 240 4.53 -19.23 -0.47
N ARG A 241 5.82 -19.15 -0.79
CA ARG A 241 6.80 -20.25 -0.66
C ARG A 241 8.06 -19.74 0.02
#